data_AF-A0AAD9NTT2-F1
#
_entry.id   AF-A0AAD9NTT2-F1
#
_cell.length_a   1.000
_cell.length_b   1.000
_cell.length_c   1.000
_cell.angle_alpha   90.00
_cell.angle_beta   90.00
_cell.angle_gamma   90.00
#
_symmetry.space_group_name_H-M   'P 1'
#
loop_
_entity.id
_entity.type
_entity.pdbx_description
1 polymer ?
#
loop_
_entity_poly.entity_id
_entity_poly.type
_entity_poly.pdbx_seq_one_letter_code
_entity_poly.pdbx_strand_id
1 'polypeptide(L)'
;MDTVMLIIYAVASLLVLLLAVAVYSGLFHSIEVRTLDYPLPQINYAYKFGRGPLKNVGPIFQELARLVPGQKALAIYYDSPCEIKPENLRWAVGCVVSPSESPSSPTLKMLQDNGYRMVTLPTADKAIQTTFPWRNIISIYISISRVWAALLKYQNATSLCPHPWMEVYADGVIHYIGILDHHADFYLPETGGVVTLPQASEKSN
;
A
#
# COMPACT_ATOMS: atom_id res chain seq x y z
N MET A 1 18.39 -16.15 -46.03
CA MET A 1 18.42 -15.81 -44.60
C MET A 1 17.56 -16.85 -43.92
N ASP A 2 18.20 -17.80 -43.25
CA ASP A 2 17.55 -19.05 -42.86
C ASP A 2 16.48 -18.79 -41.79
N THR A 3 15.36 -19.50 -41.85
CA THR A 3 14.26 -19.41 -40.88
C THR A 3 14.74 -19.52 -39.44
N VAL A 4 15.80 -20.31 -39.20
CA VAL A 4 16.48 -20.43 -37.90
C VAL A 4 17.07 -19.10 -37.43
N MET A 5 17.75 -18.36 -38.31
CA MET A 5 18.30 -17.05 -37.97
C MET A 5 17.20 -16.02 -37.66
N LEU A 6 16.09 -16.06 -38.41
CA LEU A 6 14.94 -15.20 -38.14
C LEU A 6 14.31 -15.49 -36.77
N ILE A 7 14.18 -16.76 -36.38
CA ILE A 7 13.71 -17.16 -35.06
C ILE A 7 14.67 -16.67 -33.97
N ILE A 8 15.98 -16.83 -34.16
CA ILE A 8 16.99 -16.36 -33.20
C ILE A 8 16.87 -14.85 -32.99
N TYR A 9 16.80 -14.06 -34.07
CA TYR A 9 16.64 -12.60 -33.97
C TYR A 9 15.32 -12.20 -33.30
N ALA A 10 14.22 -12.90 -33.61
CA ALA A 10 12.93 -12.64 -32.96
C ALA A 10 12.99 -12.91 -31.45
N VAL A 11 13.56 -14.05 -31.04
CA VAL A 11 13.72 -14.41 -29.62
C VAL A 11 14.63 -13.43 -28.90
N ALA A 12 15.79 -13.09 -29.50
CA ALA A 12 16.71 -12.10 -28.93
C ALA A 12 16.03 -10.73 -28.75
N SER A 13 15.26 -10.27 -29.74
CA SER A 13 14.52 -9.00 -29.66
C SER A 13 13.46 -9.03 -28.55
N LEU A 14 12.75 -10.15 -28.40
CA LEU A 14 11.78 -10.33 -27.32
C LEU A 14 12.45 -10.28 -25.94
N LEU A 15 13.59 -10.95 -25.77
CA LEU A 15 14.33 -10.93 -24.50
C LEU A 15 14.82 -9.52 -24.14
N VAL A 16 15.31 -8.76 -25.12
CA VAL A 16 15.71 -7.36 -24.92
C VAL A 16 14.50 -6.51 -24.50
N LEU A 17 13.34 -6.70 -25.12
CA LEU A 17 12.11 -6.00 -24.75
C LEU A 17 11.67 -6.35 -23.32
N LEU A 18 11.65 -7.63 -22.96
CA LEU A 18 11.28 -8.08 -21.62
C LEU A 18 12.24 -7.51 -20.56
N LEU A 19 13.55 -7.51 -20.84
CA LEU A 19 14.54 -6.90 -19.96
C LEU A 19 14.32 -5.39 -19.83
N ALA A 20 14.07 -4.68 -20.94
CA ALA A 20 13.77 -3.25 -20.91
C ALA A 20 12.52 -2.95 -20.07
N VAL A 21 11.45 -3.74 -20.21
CA VAL A 21 10.25 -3.62 -19.38
C VAL A 21 10.57 -3.88 -17.91
N ALA A 22 11.35 -4.91 -17.58
CA ALA A 22 11.73 -5.21 -16.20
C ALA A 22 12.56 -4.07 -15.57
N VAL A 23 13.54 -3.53 -16.32
CA VAL A 23 14.35 -2.37 -15.89
C VAL A 23 13.47 -1.14 -15.68
N TYR A 24 12.60 -0.81 -16.63
CA TYR A 24 11.63 0.27 -16.51
C TYR A 24 10.71 0.10 -15.30
N SER A 25 10.36 -1.14 -14.97
CA SER A 25 9.49 -1.49 -13.84
C SER A 25 10.22 -1.45 -12.49
N GLY A 26 11.53 -1.22 -12.46
CA GLY A 26 12.32 -1.04 -11.23
C GLY A 26 13.25 -2.20 -10.87
N LEU A 27 13.58 -3.12 -11.79
CA LEU A 27 14.45 -4.27 -11.52
C LEU A 27 15.79 -3.90 -10.85
N PHE A 28 16.38 -2.77 -11.25
CA PHE A 28 17.65 -2.27 -10.70
C PHE A 28 17.49 -1.02 -9.81
N HIS A 29 16.25 -0.68 -9.43
CA HIS A 29 16.03 0.46 -8.53
C HIS A 29 16.71 0.20 -7.18
N SER A 30 17.45 1.18 -6.65
CA SER A 30 18.03 1.11 -5.30
C SER A 30 16.92 1.21 -4.26
N ILE A 31 17.01 0.41 -3.20
CA ILE A 31 16.03 0.40 -2.11
C ILE A 31 16.74 0.87 -0.86
N GLU A 32 16.36 2.05 -0.39
CA GLU A 32 16.91 2.67 0.80
C GLU A 32 15.85 2.73 1.89
N VAL A 33 16.07 1.91 2.94
CA VAL A 33 15.22 1.88 4.11
C VAL A 33 15.74 2.86 5.14
N ARG A 34 14.87 3.74 5.62
CA ARG A 34 15.19 4.76 6.62
C ARG A 34 14.17 4.77 7.74
N THR A 35 14.60 5.21 8.92
CA THR A 35 13.67 5.63 9.97
C THR A 35 13.27 7.08 9.70
N LEU A 36 11.99 7.39 9.87
CA LEU A 36 11.47 8.75 9.78
C LEU A 36 11.66 9.45 11.11
N ASP A 37 12.25 10.64 11.03
CA ASP A 37 12.48 11.54 12.16
C ASP A 37 11.45 12.68 12.22
N TYR A 38 10.36 12.56 11.46
CA TYR A 38 9.25 13.51 11.43
C TYR A 38 7.92 12.77 11.52
N PRO A 39 6.90 13.38 12.16
CA PRO A 39 5.63 12.72 12.36
C PRO A 39 4.89 12.54 11.03
N LEU A 40 4.34 11.35 10.84
CA LEU A 40 3.37 11.07 9.80
C LEU A 40 2.06 11.81 10.12
N PRO A 41 1.47 12.50 9.12
CA PRO A 41 0.24 13.24 9.33
C PRO A 41 -0.93 12.29 9.59
N GLN A 42 -1.98 12.83 10.21
CA GLN A 42 -3.26 12.16 10.35
C GLN A 42 -3.87 11.85 8.97
N ILE A 43 -4.49 10.68 8.81
CA ILE A 43 -5.02 10.23 7.51
C ILE A 43 -6.51 9.91 7.66
N ASN A 44 -7.35 10.62 6.91
CA ASN A 44 -8.74 10.20 6.71
C ASN A 44 -8.76 9.06 5.69
N TYR A 45 -9.32 7.92 6.07
CA TYR A 45 -9.20 6.68 5.34
C TYR A 45 -10.58 6.08 5.08
N ALA A 46 -10.90 5.87 3.79
CA ALA A 46 -12.06 5.13 3.35
C ALA A 46 -11.64 3.71 2.98
N TYR A 47 -12.10 2.68 3.68
CA TYR A 47 -11.52 1.34 3.60
C TYR A 47 -12.55 0.21 3.60
N LYS A 48 -12.14 -0.92 3.02
CA LYS A 48 -12.74 -2.23 3.21
C LYS A 48 -11.79 -3.07 4.05
N PHE A 49 -12.31 -3.65 5.13
CA PHE A 49 -11.59 -4.64 5.92
C PHE A 49 -11.82 -6.04 5.37
N GLY A 50 -10.81 -6.88 5.39
CA GLY A 50 -10.92 -8.28 4.99
C GLY A 50 -9.99 -9.21 5.76
N ARG A 51 -10.33 -10.49 5.69
CA ARG A 51 -9.50 -11.60 6.16
C ARG A 51 -9.27 -12.58 5.02
N GLY A 52 -8.05 -13.07 4.90
CA GLY A 52 -7.67 -14.08 3.93
C GLY A 52 -6.49 -13.67 3.05
N PRO A 53 -6.18 -14.50 2.03
CA PRO A 53 -4.94 -14.38 1.27
C PRO A 53 -4.75 -13.00 0.61
N LEU A 54 -3.50 -12.49 0.61
CA LEU A 54 -3.18 -11.16 0.06
C LEU A 54 -3.52 -11.01 -1.43
N LYS A 55 -3.63 -12.10 -2.19
CA LYS A 55 -4.13 -12.06 -3.59
C LYS A 55 -5.55 -11.46 -3.71
N ASN A 56 -6.33 -11.47 -2.64
CA ASN A 56 -7.68 -10.89 -2.59
C ASN A 56 -7.67 -9.35 -2.50
N VAL A 57 -6.51 -8.74 -2.20
CA VAL A 57 -6.35 -7.28 -2.12
C VAL A 57 -6.33 -6.63 -3.51
N GLY A 58 -5.75 -7.30 -4.50
CA GLY A 58 -5.63 -6.78 -5.88
C GLY A 58 -6.95 -6.35 -6.52
N PRO A 59 -8.02 -7.17 -6.48
CA PRO A 59 -9.34 -6.78 -6.98
C PRO A 59 -9.92 -5.51 -6.32
N ILE A 60 -9.64 -5.26 -5.04
CA ILE A 60 -10.12 -4.06 -4.33
C ILE A 60 -9.40 -2.81 -4.84
N PHE A 61 -8.09 -2.89 -5.12
CA PHE A 61 -7.37 -1.81 -5.79
C PHE A 61 -7.94 -1.50 -7.19
N GLN A 62 -8.32 -2.53 -7.95
CA GLN A 62 -8.97 -2.33 -9.25
C GLN A 62 -10.34 -1.68 -9.12
N GLU A 63 -11.11 -2.04 -8.10
CA GLU A 63 -12.38 -1.40 -7.77
C GLU A 63 -12.19 0.08 -7.43
N LEU A 64 -11.23 0.39 -6.54
CA LEU A 64 -10.87 1.78 -6.18
C LEU A 64 -10.47 2.60 -7.40
N ALA A 65 -9.63 2.07 -8.27
CA ALA A 65 -9.20 2.76 -9.49
C ALA A 65 -10.37 3.09 -10.44
N ARG A 66 -11.47 2.31 -10.39
CA ARG A 66 -12.69 2.55 -11.17
C ARG A 66 -13.63 3.54 -10.49
N LEU A 67 -13.82 3.42 -9.17
CA LEU A 67 -14.72 4.27 -8.42
C LEU A 67 -14.15 5.68 -8.24
N VAL A 68 -12.89 5.78 -7.84
CA VAL A 68 -12.25 7.04 -7.44
C VAL A 68 -10.88 7.21 -8.12
N PRO A 69 -10.87 7.35 -9.46
CA PRO A 69 -9.63 7.45 -10.22
C PRO A 69 -8.79 8.64 -9.75
N GLY A 70 -7.49 8.41 -9.55
CA GLY A 70 -6.54 9.44 -9.11
C GLY A 70 -6.44 9.63 -7.60
N GLN A 71 -7.32 9.02 -6.80
CA GLN A 71 -7.14 9.04 -5.34
C GLN A 71 -5.98 8.16 -4.90
N LYS A 72 -5.28 8.62 -3.85
CA LYS A 72 -4.16 7.88 -3.25
C LYS A 72 -4.70 6.62 -2.59
N ALA A 73 -4.31 5.46 -3.11
CA ALA A 73 -4.73 4.19 -2.54
C ALA A 73 -3.85 3.84 -1.35
N LEU A 74 -4.43 3.22 -0.32
CA LEU A 74 -3.76 2.86 0.92
C LEU A 74 -4.19 1.44 1.32
N ALA A 75 -3.21 0.57 1.54
CA ALA A 75 -3.41 -0.73 2.17
C ALA A 75 -2.67 -0.80 3.51
N ILE A 76 -3.29 -1.45 4.49
CA ILE A 76 -2.71 -1.75 5.80
C ILE A 76 -2.73 -3.27 5.98
N TYR A 77 -1.57 -3.82 6.35
CA TYR A 77 -1.38 -5.23 6.64
C TYR A 77 -1.03 -5.39 8.11
N TYR A 78 -1.90 -6.08 8.85
CA TYR A 78 -1.77 -6.25 10.30
C TYR A 78 -0.93 -7.46 10.68
N ASP A 79 -0.76 -8.40 9.76
CA ASP A 79 -0.18 -9.71 10.01
C ASP A 79 0.95 -10.00 9.02
N SER A 80 1.99 -10.69 9.49
CA SER A 80 3.08 -11.17 8.65
C SER A 80 2.65 -12.42 7.86
N PRO A 81 2.75 -12.43 6.52
CA PRO A 81 2.42 -13.60 5.70
C PRO A 81 3.36 -14.78 5.92
N CYS A 82 4.53 -14.55 6.54
CA CYS A 82 5.48 -15.61 6.90
C CYS A 82 5.12 -16.31 8.21
N GLU A 83 4.32 -15.66 9.08
CA GLU A 83 3.99 -16.15 10.42
C GLU A 83 2.55 -16.65 10.50
N ILE A 84 1.64 -15.98 9.80
CA ILE A 84 0.20 -16.23 9.86
C ILE A 84 -0.26 -16.95 8.59
N LYS A 85 -1.13 -17.95 8.77
CA LYS A 85 -1.73 -18.69 7.65
C LYS A 85 -2.49 -17.74 6.71
N PRO A 86 -2.44 -17.94 5.39
CA PRO A 86 -3.05 -17.04 4.41
C PRO A 86 -4.52 -16.69 4.71
N GLU A 87 -5.32 -17.67 5.11
CA GLU A 87 -6.73 -17.56 5.48
C GLU A 87 -7.01 -16.67 6.69
N ASN A 88 -6.02 -16.44 7.56
CA ASN A 88 -6.16 -15.63 8.78
C ASN A 88 -5.55 -14.23 8.65
N LEU A 89 -4.87 -13.92 7.54
CA LEU A 89 -4.26 -12.61 7.33
C LEU A 89 -5.32 -11.52 7.33
N ARG A 90 -5.15 -10.49 8.16
CA ARG A 90 -6.00 -9.31 8.22
C ARG A 90 -5.38 -8.18 7.42
N TRP A 91 -6.22 -7.52 6.64
CA TRP A 91 -5.82 -6.36 5.85
C TRP A 91 -6.98 -5.37 5.76
N ALA A 92 -6.64 -4.11 5.52
CA ALA A 92 -7.57 -3.07 5.13
C ALA A 92 -7.06 -2.42 3.85
N VAL A 93 -7.96 -2.20 2.88
CA VAL A 93 -7.61 -1.62 1.57
C VAL A 93 -8.61 -0.54 1.24
N GLY A 94 -8.13 0.59 0.74
CA GLY A 94 -8.94 1.79 0.63
C GLY A 94 -8.21 2.93 -0.05
N CYS A 95 -8.75 4.14 0.12
CA CYS A 95 -8.10 5.37 -0.35
C CYS A 95 -8.05 6.43 0.74
N VAL A 96 -7.04 7.29 0.64
CA VAL A 96 -6.93 8.50 1.45
C VAL A 96 -7.97 9.50 0.98
N VAL A 97 -8.69 10.07 1.93
CA VAL A 97 -9.70 11.10 1.72
C VAL A 97 -9.11 12.44 2.11
N SER A 98 -9.28 13.45 1.24
CA SER A 98 -8.78 14.79 1.53
C SER A 98 -9.52 15.39 2.74
N PRO A 99 -8.84 16.09 3.67
CA PRO A 99 -9.52 16.85 4.73
C PRO A 99 -10.49 17.91 4.20
N SER A 100 -10.24 18.42 2.99
CA SER A 100 -11.12 19.39 2.33
C SER A 100 -12.37 18.78 1.69
N GLU A 101 -12.47 17.45 1.66
CA GLU A 101 -13.60 16.76 1.04
C GLU A 101 -14.81 16.79 1.98
N SER A 102 -15.92 17.37 1.50
CA SER A 102 -17.16 17.45 2.29
C SER A 102 -17.64 16.05 2.68
N PRO A 103 -18.12 15.83 3.92
CA PRO A 103 -18.76 14.57 4.33
C PRO A 103 -19.95 14.16 3.44
N SER A 104 -20.54 15.11 2.71
CA SER A 104 -21.63 14.90 1.75
C SER A 104 -21.15 14.81 0.30
N SER A 105 -19.83 14.66 0.04
CA SER A 105 -19.32 14.60 -1.33
C SER A 105 -19.90 13.37 -2.06
N PRO A 106 -20.18 13.49 -3.37
CA PRO A 106 -20.59 12.34 -4.18
C PRO A 106 -19.59 11.18 -4.12
N THR A 107 -18.30 11.50 -4.00
CA THR A 107 -17.21 10.51 -3.86
C THR A 107 -17.36 9.68 -2.59
N LEU A 108 -17.56 10.33 -1.43
CA LEU A 108 -17.69 9.64 -0.15
C LEU A 108 -18.97 8.81 -0.10
N LYS A 109 -20.06 9.35 -0.63
CA LYS A 109 -21.31 8.60 -0.73
C LYS A 109 -21.14 7.37 -1.63
N MET A 110 -20.50 7.52 -2.78
CA MET A 110 -20.23 6.39 -3.68
C MET A 110 -19.35 5.32 -3.03
N LEU A 111 -18.31 5.72 -2.27
CA LEU A 111 -17.49 4.79 -1.49
C LEU A 111 -18.35 4.06 -0.43
N GLN A 112 -19.18 4.77 0.33
CA GLN A 112 -20.08 4.15 1.31
C GLN A 112 -21.07 3.18 0.66
N ASP A 113 -21.69 3.57 -0.46
CA ASP A 113 -22.63 2.74 -1.23
C ASP A 113 -21.96 1.46 -1.76
N ASN A 114 -20.64 1.49 -1.98
CA ASN A 114 -19.84 0.33 -2.36
C ASN A 114 -19.24 -0.43 -1.15
N GLY A 115 -19.61 -0.07 0.08
CA GLY A 115 -19.24 -0.79 1.31
C GLY A 115 -17.93 -0.33 1.96
N TYR A 116 -17.39 0.83 1.60
CA TYR A 116 -16.24 1.42 2.29
C TYR A 116 -16.67 2.11 3.59
N ARG A 117 -15.88 1.92 4.64
CA ARG A 117 -16.04 2.53 5.96
C ARG A 117 -15.06 3.69 6.10
N MET A 118 -15.45 4.69 6.89
CA MET A 118 -14.63 5.88 7.14
C MET A 118 -13.99 5.79 8.52
N VAL A 119 -12.71 6.11 8.59
CA VAL A 119 -11.95 6.19 9.84
C VAL A 119 -10.87 7.23 9.70
N THR A 120 -10.39 7.74 10.82
CA THR A 120 -9.24 8.62 10.85
C THR A 120 -8.09 7.91 11.57
N LEU A 121 -7.02 7.64 10.83
CA LEU A 121 -5.79 7.07 11.38
C LEU A 121 -5.00 8.18 12.08
N PRO A 122 -4.37 7.90 13.24
CA PRO A 122 -3.65 8.87 14.03
C PRO A 122 -2.34 9.31 13.35
N THR A 123 -1.68 10.31 13.94
CA THR A 123 -0.28 10.63 13.63
C THR A 123 0.64 9.57 14.22
N ALA A 124 1.77 9.30 13.57
CA ALA A 124 2.84 8.44 14.09
C ALA A 124 4.13 9.24 14.15
N ASP A 125 4.81 9.30 15.29
CA ASP A 125 6.04 10.09 15.43
C ASP A 125 7.25 9.34 14.89
N LYS A 126 7.19 8.00 14.89
CA LYS A 126 8.27 7.13 14.42
C LYS A 126 7.74 6.07 13.47
N ALA A 127 8.38 5.96 12.32
CA ALA A 127 8.11 4.90 11.36
C ALA A 127 9.35 4.53 10.57
N ILE A 128 9.39 3.32 10.04
CA ILE A 128 10.33 2.93 8.99
C ILE A 128 9.67 3.22 7.65
N GLN A 129 10.41 3.81 6.72
CA GLN A 129 9.92 4.07 5.37
C GLN A 129 10.93 3.61 4.32
N THR A 130 10.40 3.10 3.21
CA THR A 130 11.11 3.02 1.92
C THR A 130 10.12 3.30 0.79
N THR A 131 10.65 3.64 -0.38
CA THR A 131 9.85 3.87 -1.58
C THR A 131 10.24 2.92 -2.70
N PHE A 132 9.31 2.70 -3.62
CA PHE A 132 9.57 1.94 -4.85
C PHE A 132 8.74 2.51 -6.00
N PRO A 133 9.25 2.58 -7.24
CA PRO A 133 8.50 3.10 -8.37
C PRO A 133 7.28 2.24 -8.70
N TRP A 134 6.12 2.88 -8.87
CA TRP A 134 4.88 2.25 -9.33
C TRP A 134 4.62 2.60 -10.80
N ARG A 135 4.99 1.68 -11.71
CA ARG A 135 4.83 1.87 -13.16
C ARG A 135 3.76 0.98 -13.75
N ASN A 136 3.76 -0.29 -13.37
CA ASN A 136 2.86 -1.33 -13.87
C ASN A 136 2.86 -2.52 -12.91
N ILE A 137 2.05 -3.54 -13.19
CA ILE A 137 1.94 -4.72 -12.32
C ILE A 137 3.27 -5.46 -12.08
N ILE A 138 4.23 -5.40 -13.01
CA ILE A 138 5.56 -5.99 -12.84
C ILE A 138 6.31 -5.24 -11.73
N SER A 139 6.13 -3.93 -11.60
CA SER A 139 6.67 -3.17 -10.46
C SER A 139 6.19 -3.71 -9.11
N ILE A 140 4.92 -4.11 -8.98
CA ILE A 140 4.40 -4.73 -7.73
C ILE A 140 5.11 -6.05 -7.45
N TYR A 141 5.26 -6.93 -8.45
CA TYR A 141 5.93 -8.22 -8.22
C TYR A 141 7.41 -8.03 -7.83
N ILE A 142 8.11 -7.11 -8.49
CA ILE A 142 9.50 -6.78 -8.16
C ILE A 142 9.57 -6.17 -6.76
N SER A 143 8.65 -5.26 -6.41
CA SER A 143 8.64 -4.59 -5.12
C SER A 143 8.38 -5.58 -3.99
N ILE A 144 7.40 -6.47 -4.12
CA ILE A 144 7.11 -7.50 -3.10
C ILE A 144 8.34 -8.35 -2.81
N SER A 145 9.13 -8.73 -3.83
CA SER A 145 10.34 -9.51 -3.59
C SER A 145 11.46 -8.67 -2.94
N ARG A 146 11.84 -7.56 -3.58
CA ARG A 146 13.05 -6.82 -3.22
C ARG A 146 12.86 -5.91 -2.02
N VAL A 147 11.71 -5.25 -1.90
CA VAL A 147 11.43 -4.31 -0.81
C VAL A 147 11.26 -5.06 0.50
N TRP A 148 10.47 -6.14 0.53
CA TRP A 148 10.32 -6.92 1.77
C TRP A 148 11.64 -7.53 2.25
N ALA A 149 12.49 -8.02 1.33
CA ALA A 149 13.84 -8.47 1.69
C ALA A 149 14.69 -7.34 2.32
N ALA A 150 14.63 -6.13 1.78
CA ALA A 150 15.34 -4.97 2.33
C ALA A 150 14.78 -4.53 3.69
N LEU A 151 13.46 -4.50 3.84
CA LEU A 151 12.77 -4.16 5.10
C LEU A 151 13.13 -5.15 6.21
N LEU A 152 13.06 -6.46 5.95
CA LEU A 152 13.42 -7.49 6.92
C LEU A 152 14.90 -7.42 7.31
N LYS A 153 15.79 -7.15 6.35
CA LYS A 153 17.22 -6.95 6.62
C LYS A 153 17.44 -5.75 7.55
N TYR A 154 16.76 -4.63 7.29
CA TYR A 154 16.85 -3.43 8.11
C TYR A 154 16.29 -3.66 9.52
N GLN A 155 15.14 -4.32 9.60
CA GLN A 155 14.49 -4.70 10.86
C GLN A 155 15.44 -5.52 11.75
N ASN A 156 16.06 -6.55 11.18
CA ASN A 156 17.02 -7.40 11.90
C ASN A 156 18.27 -6.63 12.34
N ALA A 157 18.78 -5.70 11.51
CA ALA A 157 19.97 -4.92 11.85
C ALA A 157 19.72 -3.86 12.94
N THR A 158 18.49 -3.35 13.03
CA THR A 158 18.12 -2.28 13.97
C THR A 158 17.37 -2.79 15.21
N SER A 159 16.97 -4.07 15.23
CA SER A 159 16.12 -4.66 16.27
C SER A 159 14.79 -3.92 16.48
N LEU A 160 14.29 -3.24 15.45
CA LEU A 160 12.99 -2.58 15.47
C LEU A 160 11.89 -3.59 15.17
N CYS A 161 10.66 -3.33 15.63
CA CYS A 161 9.50 -4.20 15.42
C CYS A 161 8.32 -3.40 14.84
N PRO A 162 8.42 -2.95 13.57
CA PRO A 162 7.39 -2.11 12.97
C PRO A 162 6.08 -2.89 12.78
N HIS A 163 4.97 -2.33 13.27
CA HIS A 163 3.63 -2.80 12.93
C HIS A 163 2.54 -1.73 13.20
N PRO A 164 1.43 -1.71 12.43
CA PRO A 164 1.22 -2.46 11.20
C PRO A 164 2.06 -1.91 10.03
N TRP A 165 2.12 -2.68 8.94
CA TRP A 165 2.72 -2.22 7.68
C TRP A 165 1.68 -1.56 6.80
N MET A 166 2.06 -0.49 6.11
CA MET A 166 1.20 0.25 5.20
C MET A 166 1.88 0.41 3.84
N GLU A 167 1.07 0.36 2.78
CA GLU A 167 1.45 0.66 1.41
C GLU A 167 0.59 1.82 0.91
N VAL A 168 1.19 2.99 0.70
CA VAL A 168 0.52 4.15 0.11
C VAL A 168 0.95 4.27 -1.34
N TYR A 169 -0.01 4.25 -2.27
CA TYR A 169 0.22 4.42 -3.70
C TYR A 169 -0.11 5.86 -4.08
N ALA A 170 0.92 6.65 -4.34
CA ALA A 170 0.80 8.07 -4.65
C ALA A 170 1.85 8.48 -5.68
N ASP A 171 1.45 9.32 -6.65
CA ASP A 171 2.38 10.03 -7.53
C ASP A 171 3.37 9.12 -8.29
N GLY A 172 2.92 7.92 -8.66
CA GLY A 172 3.75 6.93 -9.37
C GLY A 172 4.80 6.24 -8.48
N VAL A 173 4.61 6.27 -7.17
CA VAL A 173 5.47 5.65 -6.15
C VAL A 173 4.63 4.85 -5.16
N ILE A 174 5.18 3.74 -4.68
CA ILE A 174 4.68 2.98 -3.54
C ILE A 174 5.51 3.39 -2.33
N HIS A 175 4.87 3.92 -1.30
CA HIS A 175 5.48 4.18 -0.01
C HIS A 175 5.18 3.01 0.92
N TYR A 176 6.22 2.29 1.31
CA TYR A 176 6.16 1.25 2.32
C TYR A 176 6.48 1.88 3.67
N ILE A 177 5.55 1.78 4.61
CA ILE A 177 5.64 2.44 5.91
C ILE A 177 5.36 1.41 7.00
N GLY A 178 6.28 1.24 7.94
CA GLY A 178 6.10 0.40 9.11
C GLY A 178 6.08 1.27 10.37
N ILE A 179 4.94 1.30 11.06
CA ILE A 179 4.76 2.15 12.25
C ILE A 179 5.57 1.61 13.43
N LEU A 180 6.30 2.46 14.17
CA LEU A 180 7.19 2.07 15.28
C LEU A 180 6.70 2.50 16.67
N ASP A 181 5.68 3.34 16.72
CA ASP A 181 5.07 3.86 17.95
C ASP A 181 3.56 3.82 17.86
N HIS A 182 2.88 3.88 19.02
CA HIS A 182 1.41 3.97 19.07
C HIS A 182 0.70 2.91 18.21
N HIS A 183 1.30 1.71 18.11
CA HIS A 183 0.90 0.73 17.11
C HIS A 183 -0.59 0.38 17.18
N ALA A 184 -1.14 0.30 18.40
CA ALA A 184 -2.53 -0.06 18.67
C ALA A 184 -3.54 0.93 18.07
N ASP A 185 -3.15 2.19 17.87
CA ASP A 185 -4.04 3.24 17.39
C ASP A 185 -4.25 3.14 15.87
N PHE A 186 -3.40 2.38 15.17
CA PHE A 186 -3.55 2.06 13.75
C PHE A 186 -4.37 0.78 13.50
N TYR A 187 -4.78 0.07 14.56
CA TYR A 187 -5.60 -1.15 14.47
C TYR A 187 -7.07 -0.78 14.39
N LEU A 188 -7.69 -1.13 13.26
CA LEU A 188 -9.10 -0.83 13.01
C LEU A 188 -10.03 -1.63 13.95
N PRO A 189 -11.27 -1.17 14.19
CA PRO A 189 -12.20 -1.85 15.10
C PRO A 189 -12.37 -3.36 14.81
N GLU A 190 -12.34 -3.76 13.53
CA GLU A 190 -12.48 -5.16 13.09
C GLU A 190 -11.28 -6.05 13.43
N THR A 191 -10.13 -5.44 13.75
CA THR A 191 -8.95 -6.13 14.26
C THR A 191 -8.98 -6.31 15.78
N GLY A 192 -9.92 -5.66 16.47
CA GLY A 192 -10.03 -5.59 17.93
C GLY A 192 -9.47 -4.30 18.56
N GLY A 193 -9.09 -3.30 17.76
CA GLY A 193 -8.52 -2.02 18.21
C GLY A 193 -9.55 -0.91 18.51
N VAL A 194 -9.08 0.21 19.07
CA VAL A 194 -9.88 1.40 19.39
C VAL A 194 -9.51 2.50 18.38
N VAL A 195 -10.44 2.92 17.51
CA VAL A 195 -10.19 4.06 16.58
C VAL A 195 -11.32 5.07 16.63
N THR A 196 -10.95 6.34 16.65
CA THR A 196 -11.87 7.48 16.69
C THR A 196 -12.50 7.71 15.32
N LEU A 197 -13.82 7.80 15.28
CA LEU A 197 -14.56 8.17 14.07
C LEU A 197 -14.24 9.63 13.67
N PRO A 198 -14.31 9.98 12.38
CA PRO A 198 -14.14 11.36 11.94
C PRO A 198 -15.13 12.25 12.68
N GLN A 199 -14.62 13.23 13.44
CA GLN A 199 -15.50 14.19 14.10
C GLN A 199 -16.17 15.04 13.02
N ALA A 200 -17.50 14.92 12.91
CA ALA A 200 -18.29 15.86 12.15
C ALA A 200 -18.03 17.25 12.75
N SER A 201 -17.55 18.19 11.95
CA SER A 201 -17.37 19.58 12.38
C SER A 201 -18.72 20.12 12.86
N GLU A 202 -18.92 20.16 14.17
CA GLU A 202 -20.01 20.92 14.78
C GLU A 202 -19.85 22.37 14.35
N LYS A 203 -20.84 22.85 13.61
CA LYS A 203 -20.98 24.27 13.29
C LYS A 203 -21.06 25.04 14.61
N SER A 204 -20.00 25.78 14.95
CA SER A 204 -20.14 26.86 15.92
C SER A 204 -21.01 27.94 15.28
N ASN A 205 -22.15 28.16 15.93
CA ASN A 205 -22.98 29.35 15.85
C ASN A 205 -22.18 30.58 16.30
#